data_AF-N6Y2C7-F1
#
_entry.id   AF-N6Y2C7-F1
#
_cell.length_a   1.000
_cell.length_b   1.000
_cell.length_c   1.000
_cell.angle_alpha   90.00
_cell.angle_beta   90.00
_cell.angle_gamma   90.00
#
_symmetry.space_group_name_H-M   'P 1'
#
loop_
_entity.id
_entity.type
_entity.pdbx_description
1 polymer ?
#
loop_
_entity_poly.entity_id
_entity_poly.type
_entity_poly.pdbx_seq_one_letter_code
_entity_poly.pdbx_strand_id
1 'polypeptide(L)'
;MALEGREVRQETGGIWWWTIPKAKTKNARHENATDLRVPLFGRALNVVLRRKERFGDGWLFPAKRRDGKVTHSEQKAVQVAVYYHQPYSTTRPEIERARLPVTHWAPHDLRRSARTLLAAMGCPGDVAESVLGHMIPGVAGVYNRHQYDEQRIEWLRQLSERIEALAQPI
;
A
#
# COMPACT_ATOMS: atom_id res chain seq x y z
N MET A 1 -0.31 4.74 -9.34
CA MET A 1 1.14 4.46 -9.24
C MET A 1 1.33 2.96 -9.14
N ALA A 2 2.39 2.43 -9.74
CA ALA A 2 2.73 1.00 -9.68
C ALA A 2 4.07 0.81 -8.96
N LEU A 3 4.15 -0.23 -8.14
CA LEU A 3 5.32 -0.55 -7.33
C LEU A 3 6.40 -1.22 -8.20
N GLU A 4 7.60 -0.64 -8.22
CA GLU A 4 8.76 -1.14 -8.95
C GLU A 4 9.87 -1.58 -8.01
N GLY A 5 10.63 -2.61 -8.38
CA GLY A 5 11.70 -3.11 -7.51
C GLY A 5 12.84 -2.12 -7.29
N ARG A 6 13.09 -1.21 -8.24
CA ARG A 6 14.10 -0.13 -8.09
C ARG A 6 13.78 0.86 -6.96
N GLU A 7 12.50 0.96 -6.61
CA GLU A 7 11.95 1.82 -5.56
C GLU A 7 12.02 1.14 -4.18
N VAL A 8 12.37 -0.15 -4.14
CA VAL A 8 12.44 -0.95 -2.92
C VAL A 8 13.89 -1.19 -2.55
N ARG A 9 14.32 -0.63 -1.42
CA ARG A 9 15.71 -0.70 -0.95
C ARG A 9 15.77 -0.93 0.55
N GLN A 10 16.81 -1.64 0.98
CA GLN A 10 17.17 -1.69 2.39
C GLN A 10 18.06 -0.47 2.69
N GLU A 11 17.74 0.24 3.76
CA GLU A 11 18.51 1.39 4.22
C GLU A 11 19.14 1.13 5.59
N THR A 12 19.89 2.12 6.10
CA THR A 12 20.55 2.07 7.41
C THR A 12 19.57 1.64 8.51
N GLY A 13 20.02 0.77 9.41
CA GLY A 13 19.17 0.15 10.43
C GLY A 13 18.40 -1.09 9.95
N GLY A 14 18.68 -1.57 8.73
CA GLY A 14 18.13 -2.82 8.19
C GLY A 14 16.67 -2.73 7.73
N ILE A 15 16.08 -1.53 7.76
CA ILE A 15 14.69 -1.29 7.37
C ILE A 15 14.57 -1.27 5.85
N TRP A 16 13.57 -1.99 5.34
CA TRP A 16 13.22 -1.97 3.93
C TRP A 16 12.18 -0.88 3.67
N TRP A 17 12.47 -0.05 2.67
CA TRP A 17 11.65 1.08 2.26
C TRP A 17 11.15 0.87 0.85
N TRP A 18 9.87 1.18 0.63
CA TRP A 18 9.34 1.54 -0.68
C TRP A 18 9.28 3.06 -0.79
N THR A 19 10.13 3.64 -1.63
CA THR A 19 10.18 5.08 -1.87
C THR A 19 9.53 5.39 -3.20
N ILE A 20 8.32 5.95 -3.15
CA ILE A 20 7.53 6.33 -4.30
C ILE A 20 7.97 7.73 -4.75
N PRO A 21 8.52 7.89 -5.96
CA PRO A 21 8.89 9.20 -6.47
C PRO A 21 7.71 10.16 -6.49
N LYS A 22 7.92 11.41 -6.08
CA LYS A 22 6.94 12.50 -6.12
C LYS A 22 6.20 12.55 -7.45
N ALA A 23 6.94 12.39 -8.56
CA ALA A 23 6.43 12.41 -9.92
C ALA A 23 5.33 11.36 -10.19
N LYS A 24 5.28 10.27 -9.41
CA LYS A 24 4.25 9.23 -9.50
C LYS A 24 3.05 9.47 -8.59
N THR A 25 3.08 10.50 -7.73
CA THR A 25 2.04 10.79 -6.75
C THR A 25 1.02 11.79 -7.29
N LYS A 26 -0.18 11.81 -6.69
CA LYS A 26 -1.20 12.86 -6.98
C LYS A 26 -0.71 14.28 -6.63
N ASN A 27 0.34 14.38 -5.81
CA ASN A 27 0.88 15.64 -5.33
C ASN A 27 2.03 16.16 -6.21
N ALA A 28 2.32 15.52 -7.36
CA ALA A 28 3.46 15.84 -8.21
C ALA A 28 3.57 17.33 -8.58
N ARG A 29 2.43 18.00 -8.76
CA ARG A 29 2.33 19.42 -9.12
C ARG A 29 2.65 20.40 -7.98
N HIS A 30 2.73 19.94 -6.74
CA HIS A 30 2.98 20.82 -5.60
C HIS A 30 4.48 20.91 -5.34
N GLU A 31 5.03 22.14 -5.32
CA GLU A 31 6.47 22.38 -5.15
C GLU A 31 7.01 21.70 -3.88
N ASN A 32 6.29 21.84 -2.77
CA ASN A 32 6.67 21.28 -1.47
C ASN A 32 6.39 19.78 -1.30
N ALA A 33 5.79 19.11 -2.28
CA ALA A 33 5.62 17.67 -2.19
C ALA A 33 6.98 16.96 -2.33
N THR A 34 7.17 15.92 -1.54
CA THR A 34 8.36 15.06 -1.53
C THR A 34 7.99 13.66 -2.00
N ASP A 35 9.00 12.80 -2.13
CA ASP A 35 8.76 11.37 -2.30
C ASP A 35 7.98 10.81 -1.10
N LEU A 36 7.11 9.83 -1.35
CA LEU A 36 6.39 9.13 -0.30
C LEU A 36 7.20 7.88 0.08
N ARG A 37 7.70 7.86 1.31
CA ARG A 37 8.47 6.76 1.86
C ARG A 37 7.59 5.89 2.73
N VAL A 38 7.56 4.59 2.45
CA VAL A 38 6.76 3.60 3.18
C VAL A 38 7.68 2.49 3.69
N PRO A 39 7.94 2.40 5.00
CA PRO A 39 8.68 1.28 5.57
C PRO A 39 7.82 0.02 5.52
N LEU A 40 8.44 -1.11 5.20
CA LEU A 40 7.76 -2.38 4.97
C LEU A 40 8.06 -3.36 6.11
N PHE A 41 7.00 -3.96 6.68
CA PHE A 41 7.08 -4.93 7.76
C PHE A 41 6.22 -6.17 7.47
N GLY A 42 6.50 -7.27 8.19
CA GLY A 42 5.69 -8.49 8.20
C GLY A 42 5.33 -9.02 6.80
N ARG A 43 4.04 -9.33 6.59
CA ARG A 43 3.54 -9.89 5.32
C ARG A 43 3.77 -8.96 4.13
N ALA A 44 3.69 -7.64 4.32
CA ALA A 44 3.91 -6.68 3.23
C ALA A 44 5.37 -6.76 2.72
N LEU A 45 6.33 -6.79 3.64
CA LEU A 45 7.75 -6.98 3.30
C LEU A 45 7.97 -8.32 2.60
N ASN A 46 7.44 -9.41 3.15
CA ASN A 46 7.59 -10.76 2.57
C ASN A 46 7.06 -10.84 1.14
N VAL A 47 5.88 -10.26 0.89
CA VAL A 47 5.32 -10.19 -0.47
C VAL A 47 6.25 -9.38 -1.37
N VAL A 48 6.66 -8.19 -0.96
CA VAL A 48 7.50 -7.31 -1.79
C VAL A 48 8.84 -7.96 -2.12
N LEU A 49 9.53 -8.58 -1.16
CA LEU A 49 10.80 -9.25 -1.39
C LEU A 49 10.68 -10.44 -2.34
N ARG A 50 9.67 -11.31 -2.16
CA ARG A 50 9.40 -12.41 -3.10
C ARG A 50 9.12 -11.92 -4.51
N ARG A 51 8.43 -10.78 -4.65
CA ARG A 51 8.18 -10.18 -5.95
C ARG A 51 9.45 -9.54 -6.52
N LYS A 52 10.27 -8.88 -5.70
CA LYS A 52 11.55 -8.30 -6.12
C LYS A 52 12.53 -9.38 -6.59
N GLU A 53 12.60 -10.51 -5.90
CA GLU A 53 13.38 -11.68 -6.32
C GLU A 53 12.97 -12.16 -7.72
N ARG A 54 11.66 -12.21 -7.99
CA ARG A 54 11.13 -12.70 -9.27
C ARG A 54 11.19 -11.70 -10.42
N PHE A 55 11.04 -10.40 -10.16
CA PHE A 55 10.88 -9.36 -11.19
C PHE A 55 12.01 -8.33 -11.21
N GLY A 56 13.00 -8.47 -10.33
CA GLY A 56 14.13 -7.55 -10.20
C GLY A 56 13.67 -6.12 -9.95
N ASP A 57 14.21 -5.19 -10.73
CA ASP A 57 13.96 -3.75 -10.61
C ASP A 57 12.82 -3.21 -11.49
N GLY A 58 12.09 -4.11 -12.16
CA GLY A 58 10.90 -3.79 -12.96
C GLY A 58 9.62 -3.68 -12.13
N TRP A 59 8.47 -3.75 -12.79
CA TRP A 59 7.18 -3.79 -12.10
C TRP A 59 7.05 -5.05 -11.26
N LEU A 60 6.82 -4.90 -9.96
CA LEU A 60 6.65 -6.05 -9.07
C LEU A 60 5.32 -6.75 -9.27
N PHE A 61 4.32 -6.10 -9.90
CA PHE A 61 3.03 -6.70 -10.25
C PHE A 61 2.73 -6.49 -11.75
N PRO A 62 3.47 -7.15 -12.66
CA PRO A 62 3.26 -6.97 -14.08
C PRO A 62 1.98 -7.67 -14.55
N ALA A 63 1.36 -7.12 -15.59
CA ALA A 63 0.24 -7.67 -16.31
C ALA A 63 0.59 -7.73 -17.80
N LYS A 64 0.17 -8.80 -18.48
CA LYS A 64 0.33 -8.95 -19.92
C LYS A 64 -0.96 -8.51 -20.61
N ARG A 65 -0.87 -7.53 -21.51
CA ARG A 65 -1.98 -7.08 -22.34
C ARG A 65 -2.22 -8.05 -23.50
N ARG A 66 -3.38 -7.93 -24.14
CA ARG A 66 -3.76 -8.78 -25.29
C ARG A 66 -2.81 -8.62 -26.49
N ASP A 67 -2.21 -7.45 -26.65
CA ASP A 67 -1.20 -7.14 -27.67
C ASP A 67 0.20 -7.71 -27.34
N GLY A 68 0.33 -8.49 -26.26
CA GLY A 68 1.58 -9.09 -25.82
C GLY A 68 2.47 -8.16 -24.99
N LYS A 69 2.16 -6.86 -24.90
CA LYS A 69 2.97 -5.91 -24.11
C LYS A 69 2.83 -6.19 -22.62
N VAL A 70 3.96 -6.18 -21.93
CA VAL A 70 4.01 -6.24 -20.46
C VAL A 70 3.87 -4.82 -19.92
N THR A 71 2.94 -4.64 -19.01
CA THR A 71 2.69 -3.39 -18.28
C THR A 71 2.53 -3.68 -16.79
N HIS A 72 2.22 -2.68 -15.97
CA HIS A 72 1.85 -2.90 -14.57
C HIS A 72 0.36 -3.26 -14.44
N SER A 73 0.02 -3.94 -13.35
CA SER A 73 -1.38 -4.22 -13.00
C SER A 73 -2.13 -2.92 -12.72
N GLU A 74 -3.23 -2.69 -13.46
CA GLU A 74 -4.08 -1.52 -13.27
C GLU A 74 -4.90 -1.64 -11.98
N GLN A 75 -5.22 -0.50 -11.34
CA GLN A 75 -6.04 -0.47 -10.13
C GLN A 75 -7.39 -1.17 -10.33
N LYS A 76 -8.01 -1.00 -11.51
CA LYS A 76 -9.27 -1.65 -11.88
C LYS A 76 -9.17 -3.18 -11.83
N ALA A 77 -8.01 -3.76 -12.17
CA ALA A 77 -7.82 -5.21 -12.14
C ALA A 77 -7.96 -5.76 -10.70
N VAL A 78 -7.39 -5.05 -9.72
CA VAL A 78 -7.52 -5.43 -8.29
C VAL A 78 -8.98 -5.33 -7.83
N GLN A 79 -9.68 -4.26 -8.21
CA GLN A 79 -11.10 -4.09 -7.86
C GLN A 79 -11.98 -5.19 -8.47
N VAL A 80 -11.75 -5.53 -9.74
CA VAL A 80 -12.46 -6.61 -10.42
C VAL A 80 -12.15 -7.96 -9.77
N ALA A 81 -10.90 -8.20 -9.36
CA ALA A 81 -10.54 -9.41 -8.63
C ALA A 81 -11.28 -9.52 -7.29
N VAL A 82 -11.33 -8.44 -6.49
CA VAL A 82 -12.12 -8.43 -5.25
C VAL A 82 -13.58 -8.74 -5.53
N TYR A 83 -14.21 -8.05 -6.50
CA TYR A 83 -15.60 -8.32 -6.89
C TYR A 83 -15.82 -9.77 -7.34
N TYR A 84 -14.90 -10.34 -8.13
CA TYR A 84 -14.99 -11.72 -8.62
C TYR A 84 -15.06 -12.76 -7.49
N HIS A 85 -14.41 -12.48 -6.36
CA HIS A 85 -14.40 -13.34 -5.18
C HIS A 85 -15.49 -13.01 -4.15
N GLN A 86 -16.33 -12.00 -4.36
CA GLN A 86 -17.45 -11.73 -3.46
C GLN A 86 -18.51 -12.85 -3.54
N PRO A 87 -19.17 -13.24 -2.44
CA PRO A 87 -20.18 -14.30 -2.45
C PRO A 87 -21.42 -13.93 -3.27
N TYR A 88 -21.76 -12.64 -3.35
CA TYR A 88 -22.85 -12.13 -4.20
C TYR A 88 -22.47 -11.97 -5.68
N SER A 89 -21.23 -12.29 -6.07
CA SER A 89 -20.77 -12.13 -7.46
C SER A 89 -21.25 -13.27 -8.35
N THR A 90 -22.06 -12.92 -9.34
CA THR A 90 -22.64 -13.82 -10.36
C THR A 90 -21.78 -13.96 -11.61
N THR A 91 -20.61 -13.31 -11.69
CA THR A 91 -19.71 -13.42 -12.84
C THR A 91 -19.19 -14.84 -13.00
N ARG A 92 -19.37 -15.50 -14.14
CA ARG A 92 -18.88 -16.89 -14.35
C ARG A 92 -19.34 -17.85 -13.25
N PRO A 93 -20.65 -18.08 -13.10
CA PRO A 93 -21.20 -18.93 -12.05
C PRO A 93 -20.76 -20.40 -12.18
N GLU A 94 -20.34 -20.82 -13.36
CA GLU A 94 -19.84 -22.17 -13.66
C GLU A 94 -18.47 -22.48 -13.05
N ILE A 95 -17.73 -21.47 -12.58
CA ILE A 95 -16.39 -21.64 -12.00
C ILE A 95 -16.47 -21.67 -10.48
N GLU A 96 -16.17 -22.83 -9.88
CA GLU A 96 -15.93 -22.94 -8.45
C GLU A 96 -14.68 -22.15 -8.04
N ARG A 97 -14.80 -21.33 -6.99
CA ARG A 97 -13.71 -20.50 -6.49
C ARG A 97 -13.93 -20.11 -5.04
N ALA A 98 -12.82 -19.90 -4.34
CA ALA A 98 -12.84 -19.36 -2.99
C ALA A 98 -13.59 -18.02 -2.96
N ARG A 99 -14.47 -17.86 -1.96
CA ARG A 99 -15.20 -16.62 -1.69
C ARG A 99 -14.56 -15.88 -0.52
N LEU A 100 -14.56 -14.56 -0.59
CA LEU A 100 -14.11 -13.72 0.51
C LEU A 100 -15.11 -13.83 1.68
N PRO A 101 -14.63 -13.98 2.92
CA PRO A 101 -15.50 -14.08 4.09
C PRO A 101 -16.12 -12.74 4.49
N VAL A 102 -15.54 -11.62 4.04
CA VAL A 102 -16.04 -10.26 4.28
C VAL A 102 -16.58 -9.68 2.98
N THR A 103 -17.79 -9.12 3.06
CA THR A 103 -18.56 -8.66 1.90
C THR A 103 -18.62 -7.13 1.79
N HIS A 104 -19.03 -6.62 0.63
CA HIS A 104 -19.35 -5.20 0.40
C HIS A 104 -18.22 -4.21 0.70
N TRP A 105 -16.99 -4.56 0.29
CA TRP A 105 -15.83 -3.69 0.40
C TRP A 105 -15.06 -3.60 -0.92
N ALA A 106 -14.31 -2.52 -1.09
CA ALA A 106 -13.42 -2.26 -2.21
C ALA A 106 -11.98 -2.04 -1.71
N PRO A 107 -10.95 -2.18 -2.56
CA PRO A 107 -9.55 -1.97 -2.14
C PRO A 107 -9.26 -0.65 -1.41
N HIS A 108 -10.02 0.41 -1.69
CA HIS A 108 -9.90 1.69 -0.98
C HIS A 108 -10.24 1.56 0.52
N ASP A 109 -11.09 0.61 0.90
CA ASP A 109 -11.50 0.39 2.29
C ASP A 109 -10.38 -0.15 3.14
N LEU A 110 -9.42 -0.88 2.56
CA LEU A 110 -8.21 -1.29 3.28
C LEU A 110 -7.43 -0.08 3.79
N ARG A 111 -7.38 0.99 3.01
CA ARG A 111 -6.74 2.25 3.40
C ARG A 111 -7.54 2.97 4.49
N ARG A 112 -8.87 2.97 4.40
CA ARG A 112 -9.75 3.53 5.45
C ARG A 112 -9.58 2.76 6.77
N SER A 113 -9.58 1.43 6.71
CA SER A 113 -9.33 0.56 7.86
C SER A 113 -7.95 0.79 8.47
N ALA A 114 -6.89 0.89 7.66
CA ALA A 114 -5.56 1.22 8.17
C ALA A 114 -5.54 2.55 8.92
N ARG A 115 -6.21 3.58 8.38
CA ARG A 115 -6.31 4.90 9.03
C ARG A 115 -7.05 4.84 10.37
N THR A 116 -8.16 4.11 10.41
CA THR A 116 -8.95 3.91 11.63
C THR A 116 -8.20 3.10 12.67
N LEU A 117 -7.50 2.03 12.27
CA LEU A 117 -6.67 1.23 13.17
C LEU A 117 -5.53 2.04 13.76
N LEU A 118 -4.82 2.84 12.95
CA LEU A 118 -3.80 3.76 13.45
C LEU A 118 -4.37 4.72 14.50
N ALA A 119 -5.54 5.31 14.24
CA ALA A 119 -6.21 6.18 15.21
C ALA A 119 -6.54 5.44 16.51
N ALA A 120 -7.08 4.22 16.41
CA ALA A 120 -7.45 3.39 17.55
C ALA A 120 -6.24 2.95 18.40
N MET A 121 -5.05 2.88 17.81
CA MET A 121 -3.79 2.61 18.52
C MET A 121 -3.14 3.88 19.10
N GLY A 122 -3.72 5.07 18.90
CA GLY A 122 -3.19 6.33 19.42
C GLY A 122 -2.19 7.03 18.48
N CYS A 123 -2.11 6.64 17.22
CA CYS A 123 -1.24 7.30 16.24
C CYS A 123 -1.60 8.77 16.07
N PRO A 124 -0.64 9.71 16.21
CA PRO A 124 -0.87 11.13 15.95
C PRO A 124 -1.46 11.35 14.55
N GLY A 125 -2.43 12.26 14.46
CA GLY A 125 -3.19 12.47 13.22
C GLY A 125 -2.29 12.85 12.04
N ASP A 126 -1.34 13.75 12.25
CA ASP A 126 -0.34 14.17 11.26
C ASP A 126 0.52 13.01 10.77
N VAL A 127 0.98 12.13 11.67
CA VAL A 127 1.72 10.91 11.31
C VAL A 127 0.83 9.97 10.48
N ALA A 128 -0.40 9.73 10.90
CA ALA A 128 -1.33 8.87 10.17
C ALA A 128 -1.64 9.42 8.76
N GLU A 129 -1.82 10.74 8.63
CA GLU A 129 -1.97 11.39 7.32
C GLU A 129 -0.69 11.28 6.47
N SER A 130 0.49 11.38 7.10
CA SER A 130 1.79 11.23 6.41
C SER A 130 2.00 9.80 5.89
N VAL A 131 1.61 8.77 6.64
CA VAL A 131 1.61 7.35 6.24
C VAL A 131 0.71 7.16 5.01
N LEU A 132 -0.42 7.86 4.99
CA LEU A 132 -1.32 7.86 3.85
C LEU A 132 -0.75 8.65 2.65
N GLY A 133 0.27 9.48 2.81
CA GLY A 133 0.77 10.35 1.73
C GLY A 133 -0.18 11.51 1.44
N HIS A 134 -0.95 11.93 2.45
CA HIS A 134 -1.68 13.19 2.41
C HIS A 134 -0.73 14.35 2.74
N MET A 135 -0.90 15.47 2.04
CA MET A 135 -0.18 16.69 2.39
C MET A 135 -0.90 17.39 3.53
N ILE A 136 -0.13 17.99 4.44
CA ILE A 136 -0.69 18.83 5.49
C ILE A 136 -1.25 20.10 4.81
N PRO A 137 -2.55 20.41 5.00
CA PRO A 137 -3.17 21.55 4.33
C PRO A 137 -2.72 22.88 4.94
N GLY A 138 -2.81 23.94 4.13
CA GLY A 138 -2.62 25.32 4.58
C GLY A 138 -1.19 25.65 5.04
N VAL A 139 -1.11 26.67 5.91
CA VAL A 139 0.17 27.22 6.41
C VAL A 139 0.97 26.17 7.20
N ALA A 140 0.30 25.24 7.87
CA ALA A 140 0.95 24.15 8.59
C ALA A 140 1.86 23.31 7.68
N GLY A 141 1.46 23.07 6.42
CA GLY A 141 2.29 22.35 5.43
C GLY A 141 3.49 23.15 4.90
N VAL A 142 3.52 24.47 5.10
CA VAL A 142 4.69 25.30 4.74
C VAL A 142 5.82 25.12 5.75
N TYR A 143 5.45 25.05 7.04
CA TYR A 143 6.40 24.92 8.14
C TYR A 143 6.76 23.47 8.46
N ASN A 144 5.81 22.55 8.34
CA ASN A 144 6.01 21.15 8.69
C ASN A 144 6.57 20.36 7.51
N ARG A 145 7.90 20.38 7.39
CA ARG A 145 8.68 19.62 6.40
C ARG A 145 9.21 18.30 6.94
N HIS A 146 8.82 17.92 8.16
CA HIS A 146 9.26 16.68 8.79
C HIS A 146 8.72 15.49 8.00
N GLN A 147 9.58 14.54 7.64
CA GLN A 147 9.17 13.37 6.84
C GLN A 147 8.52 12.27 7.68
N TYR A 148 8.59 12.39 9.01
CA TYR A 148 8.03 11.46 9.99
C TYR A 148 8.55 10.01 9.83
N ASP A 149 9.76 9.81 9.33
CA ASP A 149 10.26 8.46 9.01
C ASP A 149 10.37 7.56 10.25
N GLU A 150 10.85 8.08 11.37
CA GLU A 150 10.90 7.35 12.66
C GLU A 150 9.49 6.98 13.14
N GLN A 151 8.54 7.93 13.06
CA GLN A 151 7.16 7.70 13.45
C GLN A 151 6.47 6.71 12.49
N ARG A 152 6.76 6.77 11.18
CA ARG A 152 6.26 5.80 10.19
C ARG A 152 6.76 4.40 10.48
N ILE A 153 8.04 4.25 10.81
CA ILE A 153 8.62 2.96 11.22
C ILE A 153 7.82 2.41 12.39
N GLU A 154 7.66 3.21 13.44
CA GLU A 154 7.00 2.78 14.68
C GLU A 154 5.55 2.34 14.42
N TRP A 155 4.76 3.23 13.81
CA TRP A 155 3.32 3.00 13.67
C TRP A 155 2.97 1.97 12.60
N LEU A 156 3.75 1.84 11.53
CA LEU A 156 3.52 0.79 10.54
C LEU A 156 4.01 -0.58 11.03
N ARG A 157 5.01 -0.64 11.92
CA ARG A 157 5.39 -1.88 12.60
C ARG A 157 4.26 -2.35 13.51
N GLN A 158 3.76 -1.47 14.39
CA GLN A 158 2.63 -1.78 15.27
C GLN A 158 1.37 -2.18 14.48
N LEU A 159 1.06 -1.47 13.38
CA LEU A 159 -0.06 -1.82 12.51
C LEU A 159 0.11 -3.21 11.90
N SER A 160 1.32 -3.55 11.44
CA SER A 160 1.63 -4.89 10.90
C SER A 160 1.41 -5.97 11.96
N GLU A 161 1.90 -5.76 13.17
CA GLU A 161 1.75 -6.70 14.29
C GLU A 161 0.28 -6.87 14.68
N ARG A 162 -0.48 -5.77 14.76
CA ARG A 162 -1.92 -5.80 15.06
C ARG A 162 -2.71 -6.58 14.02
N ILE A 163 -2.43 -6.37 12.73
CA ILE A 163 -3.10 -7.11 11.64
C ILE A 163 -2.74 -8.59 11.71
N GLU A 164 -1.48 -8.93 12.01
CA GLU A 164 -1.05 -10.32 12.15
C GLU A 164 -1.78 -11.02 13.30
N ALA A 165 -1.89 -10.36 14.47
CA ALA A 165 -2.63 -10.89 15.61
C ALA A 165 -4.10 -11.15 15.29
N LEU A 166 -4.74 -10.27 14.51
CA LEU A 166 -6.13 -10.44 14.06
C LEU A 166 -6.30 -11.54 13.01
N ALA A 167 -5.22 -11.92 12.31
CA ALA A 167 -5.24 -12.91 11.24
C ALA A 167 -4.94 -14.34 11.74
N GLN A 168 -4.66 -14.52 13.03
CA GLN A 168 -4.48 -15.86 13.61
C GLN A 168 -5.81 -16.62 13.58
N PRO A 169 -5.81 -17.93 13.26
CA PRO A 169 -7.00 -18.75 13.36
C PRO A 169 -7.54 -18.73 14.79
N ILE A 170 -8.87 -18.63 14.93
CA ILE A 170 -9.58 -18.85 16.19
C ILE A 170 -9.63 -20.35 16.47
#